data_AF-A0A2T7NJA1-F1
#
_entry.id   AF-A0A2T7NJA1-F1
#
_cell.length_a   1.000
_cell.length_b   1.000
_cell.length_c   1.000
_cell.angle_alpha   90.00
_cell.angle_beta   90.00
_cell.angle_gamma   90.00
#
_symmetry.space_group_name_H-M   'P 1'
#
loop_
_entity.id
_entity.type
_entity.pdbx_description
1 polymer ?
#
loop_
_entity_poly.entity_id
_entity_poly.type
_entity_poly.pdbx_seq_one_letter_code
_entity_poly.pdbx_strand_id
1 'polypeptide(L)'
;MDSLDLPKGGQGPPAPDNKDSKLTLKQNFGFIRGTSLVIGSVIGALTYAELNSVVSKSGLTYAYLHDCYGRLPAFLFLWTSATVIVPSMIAISGLAFADYLLTLAPVCGPRPELIVKLCAVAMIVTLMVINCKSNDVAAPVQVICTILKILALLVIVFGGIIRMAQGWTAELRQGFDNSTKESVNIALAFYSINYSYAGWSNVFTIFEEVKNPKRNLLACSGVGILVVTVLYIMANISFLTVLSRKEMMTSSAVAVDWADVVLGSASITMLLAIAVSTFGAAASSLFTGSRIIFAAGRDNVMPEWLSFLHVNNLSPVPAILFTGILAIIFVIPGGIGNIINFLMFPMNILDFLSTTVLFVFRKTKPNAPRIIKNEDDAFKISDIFA
;
A
#
# COMPACT_ATOMS: atom_id res chain seq x y z
N MET A 1 -50.88 68.34 15.38
CA MET A 1 -49.47 68.43 15.00
C MET A 1 -48.75 67.29 15.69
N ASP A 2 -48.47 66.30 14.86
CA ASP A 2 -47.34 65.35 14.87
C ASP A 2 -47.15 64.43 16.08
N SER A 3 -47.67 63.22 15.91
CA SER A 3 -47.27 62.01 16.61
C SER A 3 -45.78 61.72 16.35
N LEU A 4 -44.97 61.90 17.39
CA LEU A 4 -43.53 61.65 17.42
C LEU A 4 -43.19 60.15 17.45
N ASP A 5 -42.34 59.74 16.51
CA ASP A 5 -41.80 58.40 16.31
C ASP A 5 -40.93 57.92 17.49
N LEU A 6 -41.16 56.66 17.89
CA LEU A 6 -40.33 55.89 18.82
C LEU A 6 -39.13 55.27 18.08
N PRO A 7 -37.89 55.35 18.59
CA PRO A 7 -36.76 54.61 18.03
C PRO A 7 -36.81 53.15 18.47
N LYS A 8 -36.93 52.24 17.50
CA LYS A 8 -36.90 50.78 17.71
C LYS A 8 -35.48 50.28 18.00
N GLY A 9 -35.33 49.58 19.12
CA GLY A 9 -34.59 48.32 19.28
C GLY A 9 -33.10 48.30 18.93
N GLY A 10 -32.26 48.22 19.96
CA GLY A 10 -30.83 47.90 19.84
C GLY A 10 -30.59 46.54 19.17
N GLN A 11 -29.68 46.53 18.20
CA GLN A 11 -29.18 45.33 17.56
C GLN A 11 -28.36 44.52 18.57
N GLY A 12 -28.79 43.28 18.82
CA GLY A 12 -27.96 42.26 19.46
C GLY A 12 -26.73 41.90 18.60
N PRO A 13 -25.76 41.15 19.16
CA PRO A 13 -24.53 40.79 18.46
C PRO A 13 -24.85 40.09 17.13
N PRO A 14 -24.07 40.36 16.06
CA PRO A 14 -24.36 39.83 14.73
C PRO A 14 -24.31 38.31 14.74
N ALA A 15 -25.33 37.68 14.15
CA ALA A 15 -25.38 36.24 13.93
C ALA A 15 -24.14 35.79 13.14
N PRO A 16 -23.54 34.63 13.47
CA PRO A 16 -22.34 34.15 12.78
C PRO A 16 -22.63 33.98 11.29
N ASP A 17 -21.76 34.58 10.49
CA ASP A 17 -21.90 34.73 9.05
C ASP A 17 -21.96 33.34 8.39
N ASN A 18 -23.00 33.05 7.61
CA ASN A 18 -23.25 31.76 6.96
C ASN A 18 -22.20 31.41 5.86
N LYS A 19 -21.18 32.27 5.70
CA LYS A 19 -20.00 32.05 4.88
C LYS A 19 -18.92 31.26 5.61
N ASP A 20 -18.77 31.43 6.93
CA ASP A 20 -17.75 30.72 7.71
C ASP A 20 -18.15 29.26 7.91
N SER A 21 -19.44 28.97 8.15
CA SER A 21 -19.95 27.60 8.22
C SER A 21 -19.80 26.85 6.89
N LYS A 22 -20.01 27.54 5.76
CA LYS A 22 -19.80 27.02 4.40
C LYS A 22 -18.31 26.89 4.03
N LEU A 23 -17.42 27.66 4.66
CA LEU A 23 -15.97 27.52 4.53
C LEU A 23 -15.48 26.26 5.26
N THR A 24 -15.94 26.03 6.50
CA THR A 24 -15.66 24.80 7.26
C THR A 24 -16.25 23.55 6.59
N LEU A 25 -17.43 23.64 5.98
CA LEU A 25 -18.02 22.52 5.22
C LEU A 25 -17.29 22.23 3.90
N LYS A 26 -16.65 23.22 3.28
CA LYS A 26 -15.84 23.03 2.07
C LYS A 26 -14.43 22.55 2.36
N GLN A 27 -13.86 22.87 3.53
CA GLN A 27 -12.56 22.37 3.97
C GLN A 27 -12.60 20.89 4.39
N ASN A 28 -13.76 20.38 4.85
CA ASN A 28 -13.89 18.99 5.26
C ASN A 28 -13.75 17.97 4.11
N PHE A 29 -13.97 18.37 2.86
CA PHE A 29 -13.95 17.42 1.73
C PHE A 29 -12.55 16.88 1.37
N GLY A 30 -11.47 17.58 1.72
CA GLY A 30 -10.12 17.08 1.47
C GLY A 30 -9.67 16.05 2.51
N PHE A 31 -9.99 16.29 3.78
CA PHE A 31 -9.75 15.33 4.88
C PHE A 31 -10.60 14.06 4.70
N ILE A 32 -11.86 14.21 4.28
CA ILE A 32 -12.77 13.11 3.94
C ILE A 32 -12.20 12.18 2.86
N ARG A 33 -11.39 12.68 1.91
CA ARG A 33 -10.82 11.88 0.80
C ARG A 33 -9.62 11.02 1.20
N GLY A 34 -8.81 11.48 2.16
CA GLY A 34 -7.74 10.68 2.75
C GLY A 34 -8.29 9.62 3.71
N THR A 35 -9.31 10.00 4.51
CA THR A 35 -9.98 9.07 5.43
C THR A 35 -10.85 8.04 4.71
N SER A 36 -11.41 8.35 3.52
CA SER A 36 -12.25 7.39 2.78
C SER A 36 -11.48 6.18 2.28
N LEU A 37 -10.17 6.32 2.01
CA LEU A 37 -9.29 5.20 1.63
C LEU A 37 -8.93 4.33 2.82
N VAL A 38 -8.66 4.91 3.98
CA VAL A 38 -8.43 4.17 5.23
C VAL A 38 -9.68 3.36 5.57
N ILE A 39 -10.85 4.01 5.50
CA ILE A 39 -12.13 3.35 5.67
C ILE A 39 -12.32 2.25 4.61
N GLY A 40 -11.95 2.51 3.35
CA GLY A 40 -12.00 1.52 2.26
C GLY A 40 -11.11 0.31 2.50
N SER A 41 -9.86 0.50 2.94
CA SER A 41 -8.92 -0.58 3.26
C SER A 41 -9.35 -1.36 4.50
N VAL A 42 -9.89 -0.68 5.52
CA VAL A 42 -10.46 -1.35 6.71
C VAL A 42 -11.70 -2.14 6.34
N ILE A 43 -12.62 -1.58 5.54
CA ILE A 43 -13.79 -2.31 5.03
C ILE A 43 -13.35 -3.49 4.15
N GLY A 44 -12.34 -3.32 3.31
CA GLY A 44 -11.75 -4.38 2.49
C GLY A 44 -11.19 -5.51 3.36
N ALA A 45 -10.39 -5.17 4.37
CA ALA A 45 -9.84 -6.14 5.32
C ALA A 45 -10.93 -6.89 6.09
N LEU A 46 -11.98 -6.21 6.55
CA LEU A 46 -13.12 -6.83 7.22
C LEU A 46 -13.92 -7.74 6.29
N THR A 47 -14.14 -7.32 5.04
CA THR A 47 -14.81 -8.11 4.00
C THR A 47 -14.03 -9.40 3.75
N TYR A 48 -12.72 -9.30 3.59
CA TYR A 48 -11.86 -10.46 3.43
C TYR A 48 -11.87 -11.33 4.67
N ALA A 49 -11.82 -10.77 5.88
CA ALA A 49 -11.91 -11.56 7.11
C ALA A 49 -13.22 -12.36 7.23
N GLU A 50 -14.36 -11.78 6.81
CA GLU A 50 -15.63 -12.50 6.73
C GLU A 50 -15.56 -13.63 5.68
N LEU A 51 -15.01 -13.37 4.49
CA LEU A 51 -14.81 -14.39 3.45
C LEU A 51 -13.92 -15.56 3.94
N ASN A 52 -12.83 -15.25 4.63
CA ASN A 52 -11.91 -16.24 5.23
C ASN A 52 -12.60 -17.14 6.26
N SER A 53 -13.63 -16.64 6.93
CA SER A 53 -14.40 -17.45 7.87
C SER A 53 -15.32 -18.47 7.20
N VAL A 54 -15.75 -18.19 5.97
CA VAL A 54 -16.67 -19.03 5.19
C VAL A 54 -15.93 -20.09 4.37
N VAL A 55 -14.77 -19.74 3.81
CA VAL A 55 -13.95 -20.65 2.98
C VAL A 55 -12.54 -20.70 3.55
N SER A 56 -12.22 -21.80 4.22
CA SER A 56 -10.92 -22.06 4.86
C SER A 56 -10.04 -22.96 3.97
N LYS A 57 -9.51 -22.40 2.87
CA LYS A 57 -8.56 -23.08 1.96
C LYS A 57 -7.40 -22.15 1.61
N SER A 58 -6.16 -22.65 1.53
CA SER A 58 -4.98 -21.91 1.04
C SER A 58 -5.21 -21.34 -0.37
N GLY A 59 -4.70 -20.13 -0.66
CA GLY A 59 -4.92 -19.45 -1.95
C GLY A 59 -6.21 -18.60 -2.01
N LEU A 60 -6.62 -18.07 -0.86
CA LEU A 60 -7.98 -17.64 -0.51
C LEU A 60 -8.75 -16.84 -1.56
N THR A 61 -8.18 -15.80 -2.16
CA THR A 61 -8.92 -15.01 -3.17
C THR A 61 -9.26 -15.85 -4.42
N TYR A 62 -8.32 -16.70 -4.87
CA TYR A 62 -8.58 -17.66 -5.93
C TYR A 62 -9.66 -18.66 -5.52
N ALA A 63 -9.60 -19.19 -4.30
CA ALA A 63 -10.57 -20.16 -3.79
C ALA A 63 -11.99 -19.57 -3.70
N TYR A 64 -12.14 -18.31 -3.26
CA TYR A 64 -13.45 -17.63 -3.19
C TYR A 64 -14.05 -17.43 -4.57
N LEU A 65 -13.24 -16.97 -5.51
CA LEU A 65 -13.66 -16.73 -6.88
C LEU A 65 -14.02 -18.05 -7.57
N HIS A 66 -13.27 -19.12 -7.30
CA HIS A 66 -13.56 -20.45 -7.83
C HIS A 66 -14.88 -20.99 -7.30
N ASP A 67 -15.12 -20.90 -5.99
CA ASP A 67 -16.35 -21.36 -5.35
C ASP A 67 -17.58 -20.53 -5.74
N CYS A 68 -17.40 -19.24 -6.06
CA CYS A 68 -18.50 -18.31 -6.35
C CYS A 68 -18.84 -18.21 -7.85
N TYR A 69 -17.83 -18.00 -8.69
CA TYR A 69 -17.98 -17.71 -10.11
C TYR A 69 -17.43 -18.81 -11.02
N GLY A 70 -16.88 -19.88 -10.45
CA GLY A 70 -16.35 -21.02 -11.19
C GLY A 70 -14.92 -20.83 -11.69
N ARG A 71 -14.50 -21.72 -12.59
CA ARG A 71 -13.10 -21.90 -12.98
C ARG A 71 -12.50 -20.70 -13.73
N LEU A 72 -13.23 -20.10 -14.66
CA LEU A 72 -12.68 -19.05 -15.54
C LEU A 72 -12.33 -17.76 -14.76
N PRO A 73 -13.21 -17.17 -13.93
CA PRO A 73 -12.86 -15.95 -13.19
C PRO A 73 -11.75 -16.18 -12.17
N ALA A 74 -11.70 -17.36 -11.56
CA ALA A 74 -10.61 -17.76 -10.68
C ALA A 74 -9.28 -17.88 -11.44
N PHE A 75 -9.28 -18.54 -12.61
CA PHE A 75 -8.11 -18.60 -13.49
C PHE A 75 -7.62 -17.21 -13.89
N LEU A 76 -8.52 -16.31 -14.31
CA LEU A 76 -8.15 -14.95 -14.69
C LEU A 76 -7.54 -14.18 -13.51
N PHE A 77 -8.11 -14.30 -12.31
CA PHE A 77 -7.52 -13.69 -11.10
C PHE A 77 -6.10 -14.18 -10.86
N LEU A 78 -5.88 -15.50 -10.90
CA LEU A 78 -4.58 -16.09 -10.63
C LEU A 78 -3.56 -15.75 -11.71
N TRP A 79 -3.98 -15.82 -12.98
CA TRP A 79 -3.18 -15.47 -14.14
C TRP A 79 -2.73 -14.01 -14.08
N THR A 80 -3.66 -13.07 -13.89
CA THR A 80 -3.34 -11.64 -13.78
C THR A 80 -2.48 -11.35 -12.55
N SER A 81 -2.74 -12.00 -11.41
CA SER A 81 -1.92 -11.81 -10.20
C SER A 81 -0.47 -12.25 -10.41
N ALA A 82 -0.29 -13.44 -10.99
CA ALA A 82 1.02 -14.03 -11.23
C ALA A 82 1.80 -13.37 -12.37
N THR A 83 1.13 -12.95 -13.45
CA THR A 83 1.80 -12.43 -14.65
C THR A 83 1.91 -10.93 -14.70
N VAL A 84 0.99 -10.20 -14.06
CA VAL A 84 0.94 -8.73 -14.10
C VAL A 84 1.23 -8.13 -12.74
N ILE A 85 0.47 -8.50 -11.71
CA ILE A 85 0.51 -7.78 -10.42
C ILE A 85 1.86 -7.99 -9.71
N VAL A 86 2.22 -9.25 -9.44
CA VAL A 86 3.46 -9.58 -8.71
C VAL A 86 4.71 -9.09 -9.46
N PRO A 87 4.89 -9.37 -10.77
CA PRO A 87 6.07 -8.92 -11.50
C PRO A 87 6.22 -7.40 -11.57
N SER A 88 5.11 -6.67 -11.75
CA SER A 88 5.12 -5.21 -11.77
C SER A 88 5.50 -4.61 -10.41
N MET A 89 5.05 -5.21 -9.29
CA MET A 89 5.45 -4.79 -7.93
C MET A 89 6.96 -4.90 -7.72
N ILE A 90 7.55 -5.99 -8.21
CA ILE A 90 9.00 -6.22 -8.15
C ILE A 90 9.73 -5.20 -9.05
N ALA A 91 9.21 -4.95 -10.26
CA ALA A 91 9.78 -3.98 -11.20
C ALA A 91 9.76 -2.55 -10.64
N ILE A 92 8.63 -2.11 -10.08
CA ILE A 92 8.51 -0.78 -9.43
C ILE A 92 9.52 -0.67 -8.28
N SER A 93 9.60 -1.69 -7.43
CA SER A 93 10.55 -1.69 -6.31
C SER A 93 12.00 -1.65 -6.78
N GLY A 94 12.33 -2.34 -7.88
CA GLY A 94 13.66 -2.32 -8.47
C GLY A 94 14.05 -1.01 -9.12
N LEU A 95 13.11 -0.37 -9.83
CA LEU A 95 13.33 0.98 -10.38
C LEU A 95 13.52 2.00 -9.26
N ALA A 96 12.69 1.95 -8.21
CA ALA A 96 12.84 2.81 -7.06
C ALA A 96 14.19 2.59 -6.35
N PHE A 97 14.60 1.34 -6.14
CA PHE A 97 15.93 1.01 -5.61
C PHE A 97 17.06 1.64 -6.44
N ALA A 98 16.99 1.50 -7.77
CA ALA A 98 17.99 2.07 -8.66
C ALA A 98 18.05 3.59 -8.57
N ASP A 99 16.90 4.29 -8.54
CA ASP A 99 16.84 5.74 -8.44
C ASP A 99 17.48 6.25 -7.14
N TYR A 100 17.20 5.60 -6.01
CA TYR A 100 17.80 5.94 -4.72
C TYR A 100 19.29 5.60 -4.69
N LEU A 101 19.70 4.39 -5.11
CA LEU A 101 21.10 3.97 -5.06
C LEU A 101 21.98 4.85 -5.97
N LEU A 102 21.51 5.18 -7.17
CA LEU A 102 22.25 6.02 -8.12
C LEU A 102 22.32 7.48 -7.68
N THR A 103 21.55 7.88 -6.68
CA THR A 103 21.69 9.21 -6.05
C THR A 103 22.94 9.31 -5.18
N LEU A 104 23.51 8.18 -4.72
CA LEU A 104 24.82 8.14 -4.05
C LEU A 104 26.00 8.36 -5.00
N ALA A 105 25.81 8.10 -6.30
CA ALA A 105 26.83 8.30 -7.31
C ALA A 105 26.67 9.70 -7.93
N PRO A 106 27.57 10.66 -7.68
CA PRO A 106 27.52 11.96 -8.30
C PRO A 106 27.88 11.82 -9.79
N VAL A 107 26.87 11.61 -10.62
CA VAL A 107 27.02 11.64 -12.08
C VAL A 107 26.72 13.06 -12.55
N CYS A 108 27.69 13.71 -13.19
CA CYS A 108 27.49 15.00 -13.83
C CYS A 108 26.57 14.84 -15.06
N GLY A 109 25.34 15.34 -14.99
CA GLY A 109 24.40 15.40 -16.12
C GLY A 109 23.11 14.58 -15.95
N PRO A 110 22.18 14.65 -16.91
CA PRO A 110 20.95 13.84 -16.89
C PRO A 110 21.30 12.36 -16.91
N ARG A 111 20.79 11.62 -15.92
CA ARG A 111 21.10 10.19 -15.76
C ARG A 111 20.54 9.40 -16.95
N PRO A 112 21.34 8.58 -17.64
CA PRO A 112 20.84 7.71 -18.69
C PRO A 112 19.85 6.70 -18.11
N GLU A 113 18.63 6.63 -18.67
CA GLU A 113 17.61 5.65 -18.25
C GLU A 113 18.12 4.20 -18.27
N LEU A 114 19.05 3.91 -19.19
CA LEU A 114 19.67 2.59 -19.30
C LEU A 114 20.40 2.18 -18.01
N ILE A 115 21.08 3.10 -17.33
CA ILE A 115 21.82 2.80 -16.09
C ILE A 115 20.85 2.46 -14.96
N VAL A 116 19.75 3.20 -14.86
CA VAL A 116 18.67 2.93 -13.89
C VAL A 116 18.08 1.54 -14.13
N LYS A 117 17.74 1.23 -15.38
CA LYS A 117 17.17 -0.07 -15.77
C LYS A 117 18.15 -1.22 -15.52
N LEU A 118 19.43 -1.07 -15.85
CA LEU A 118 20.44 -2.09 -15.58
C LEU A 118 20.65 -2.33 -14.08
N CYS A 119 20.63 -1.27 -13.26
CA CYS A 119 20.72 -1.38 -11.81
C CYS A 119 19.49 -2.10 -11.22
N ALA A 120 18.28 -1.77 -11.69
CA ALA A 120 17.05 -2.46 -11.31
C ALA A 120 17.10 -3.95 -11.67
N VAL A 121 17.54 -4.29 -12.89
CA VAL A 121 17.71 -5.68 -13.33
C VAL A 121 18.75 -6.42 -12.48
N ALA A 122 19.89 -5.78 -12.18
CA ALA A 122 20.91 -6.36 -11.32
C ALA A 122 20.38 -6.68 -9.92
N MET A 123 19.55 -5.80 -9.35
CA MET A 123 18.88 -6.04 -8.08
C MET A 123 17.92 -7.25 -8.17
N ILE A 124 17.08 -7.32 -9.19
CA ILE A 124 16.12 -8.43 -9.39
C ILE A 124 16.87 -9.76 -9.54
N VAL A 125 17.93 -9.81 -10.36
CA VAL A 125 18.76 -11.01 -10.53
C VAL A 125 19.41 -11.43 -9.22
N THR A 126 19.92 -10.46 -8.44
CA THR A 126 20.50 -10.73 -7.11
C THR A 126 19.47 -11.38 -6.18
N LEU A 127 18.23 -10.84 -6.15
CA LEU A 127 17.15 -11.40 -5.37
C LEU A 127 16.76 -12.81 -5.82
N MET A 128 16.72 -13.06 -7.13
CA MET A 128 16.47 -14.40 -7.67
C MET A 128 17.52 -15.39 -7.20
N VAL A 129 18.81 -15.03 -7.25
CA VAL A 129 19.90 -15.90 -6.78
C VAL A 129 19.78 -16.19 -5.28
N ILE A 130 19.47 -15.17 -4.46
CA ILE A 130 19.29 -15.34 -3.01
C ILE A 130 18.12 -16.28 -2.72
N ASN A 131 16.96 -16.05 -3.35
CA ASN A 131 15.75 -16.86 -3.15
C ASN A 131 15.91 -18.30 -3.67
N CYS A 132 16.73 -18.54 -4.70
CA CYS A 132 17.03 -19.88 -5.18
C CYS A 132 17.98 -20.67 -4.25
N LYS A 133 18.93 -19.99 -3.58
CA LYS A 133 20.00 -20.63 -2.81
C LYS A 133 19.58 -21.09 -1.41
N SER A 134 18.77 -20.35 -0.67
CA SER A 134 18.26 -20.83 0.63
C SER A 134 17.12 -19.94 1.16
N ASN A 135 16.02 -20.58 1.55
CA ASN A 135 14.91 -19.91 2.23
C ASN A 135 15.31 -19.43 3.64
N ASP A 136 16.26 -20.10 4.29
CA ASP A 136 16.70 -19.78 5.66
C ASP A 136 17.49 -18.47 5.73
N VAL A 137 18.07 -18.02 4.60
CA VAL A 137 18.75 -16.73 4.49
C VAL A 137 17.78 -15.63 4.07
N ALA A 138 16.79 -15.93 3.22
CA ALA A 138 15.84 -14.95 2.71
C ALA A 138 14.92 -14.37 3.79
N ALA A 139 14.43 -15.21 4.71
CA ALA A 139 13.49 -14.79 5.74
C ALA A 139 14.10 -13.80 6.77
N PRO A 140 15.29 -14.04 7.37
CA PRO A 140 15.93 -13.08 8.27
C PRO A 140 16.24 -11.73 7.60
N VAL A 141 16.69 -11.75 6.34
CA VAL A 141 16.97 -10.52 5.59
C VAL A 141 15.71 -9.67 5.46
N GLN A 142 14.55 -10.28 5.16
CA GLN A 142 13.28 -9.58 5.08
C GLN A 142 12.87 -8.95 6.43
N VAL A 143 13.07 -9.66 7.53
CA VAL A 143 12.77 -9.15 8.88
C VAL A 143 13.64 -7.93 9.20
N ILE A 144 14.95 -8.01 8.95
CA ILE A 144 15.88 -6.89 9.17
C ILE A 144 15.48 -5.68 8.32
N CYS A 145 15.20 -5.89 7.03
CA CYS A 145 14.71 -4.82 6.16
C CYS A 145 13.43 -4.18 6.70
N THR A 146 12.52 -4.97 7.28
CA THR A 146 11.25 -4.47 7.84
C THR A 146 11.47 -3.60 9.07
N ILE A 147 12.36 -4.01 9.97
CA ILE A 147 12.73 -3.20 11.15
C ILE A 147 13.35 -1.87 10.72
N LEU A 148 14.28 -1.90 9.76
CA LEU A 148 14.93 -0.70 9.24
C LEU A 148 13.92 0.27 8.58
N LYS A 149 12.93 -0.24 7.85
CA LYS A 149 11.83 0.57 7.29
C LYS A 149 11.06 1.32 8.36
N ILE A 150 10.67 0.63 9.42
CA ILE A 150 9.88 1.22 10.51
C ILE A 150 10.72 2.27 11.23
N LEU A 151 12.00 2.00 11.50
CA LEU A 151 12.90 2.96 12.12
C LEU A 151 13.07 4.23 11.27
N ALA A 152 13.26 4.10 9.95
CA ALA A 152 13.37 5.23 9.05
C ALA A 152 12.10 6.10 9.06
N LEU A 153 10.92 5.47 9.04
CA LEU A 153 9.63 6.18 9.16
C LEU A 153 9.50 6.89 10.51
N LEU A 154 9.90 6.26 11.61
CA LEU A 154 9.86 6.90 12.93
C LEU A 154 10.78 8.13 12.98
N VAL A 155 11.98 8.07 12.39
CA VAL A 155 12.87 9.24 12.28
C VAL A 155 12.20 10.39 11.53
N ILE A 156 11.49 10.10 10.43
CA ILE A 156 10.74 11.11 9.68
C ILE A 156 9.63 11.72 10.55
N VAL A 157 8.86 10.89 11.26
CA VAL A 157 7.76 11.34 12.12
C VAL A 157 8.27 12.21 13.27
N PHE A 158 9.26 11.74 14.03
CA PHE A 158 9.82 12.50 15.15
C PHE A 158 10.53 13.78 14.69
N GLY A 159 11.25 13.73 13.57
CA GLY A 159 11.86 14.92 12.98
C GLY A 159 10.82 15.99 12.63
N GLY A 160 9.68 15.59 12.06
CA GLY A 160 8.56 16.49 11.79
C GLY A 160 7.96 17.12 13.05
N ILE A 161 7.76 16.31 14.11
CA ILE A 161 7.24 16.80 15.40
C ILE A 161 8.17 17.85 16.00
N ILE A 162 9.48 17.63 15.97
CA ILE A 162 10.47 18.58 16.47
C ILE A 162 10.44 19.89 15.65
N ARG A 163 10.39 19.80 14.32
CA ARG A 163 10.31 20.97 13.44
C ARG A 163 9.02 21.77 13.62
N MET A 164 7.89 21.07 13.82
CA MET A 164 6.63 21.72 14.19
C MET A 164 6.73 22.48 15.51
N ALA A 165 7.35 21.89 16.52
CA ALA A 165 7.58 22.55 17.81
C ALA A 165 8.50 23.79 17.68
N GLN A 166 9.39 23.81 16.68
CA GLN A 166 10.21 24.98 16.33
C GLN A 166 9.45 26.06 15.54
N GLY A 167 8.16 25.87 15.26
CA GLY A 167 7.30 26.85 14.59
C GLY A 167 7.25 26.74 13.06
N TRP A 168 7.83 25.67 12.47
CA TRP A 168 7.82 25.44 11.03
C TRP A 168 6.46 24.89 10.58
N THR A 169 5.46 25.77 10.50
CA THR A 169 4.07 25.39 10.14
C THR A 169 3.50 26.20 8.96
N ALA A 170 4.36 26.89 8.19
CA ALA A 170 3.93 27.86 7.18
C ALA A 170 3.06 27.21 6.09
N GLU A 171 3.49 26.07 5.55
CA GLU A 171 2.75 25.34 4.51
C GLU A 171 1.51 24.63 5.05
N LEU A 172 1.55 24.14 6.30
CA LEU A 172 0.38 23.54 6.95
C LEU A 172 -0.77 24.55 7.11
N ARG A 173 -0.47 25.83 7.28
CA ARG A 173 -1.47 26.90 7.41
C ARG A 173 -2.16 27.24 6.08
N GLN A 174 -1.53 26.96 4.95
CA GLN A 174 -2.13 27.19 3.62
C GLN A 174 -3.22 26.15 3.30
N GLY A 175 -3.33 25.07 4.08
CA GLY A 175 -4.46 24.13 4.05
C GLY A 175 -4.77 23.60 2.64
N PHE A 176 -5.97 23.91 2.15
CA PHE A 176 -6.51 23.40 0.87
C PHE A 176 -6.35 24.38 -0.31
N ASP A 177 -5.50 25.40 -0.18
CA ASP A 177 -5.27 26.36 -1.27
C ASP A 177 -4.70 25.64 -2.51
N ASN A 178 -5.17 26.01 -3.70
CA ASN A 178 -4.85 25.38 -4.99
C ASN A 178 -5.30 23.91 -5.16
N SER A 179 -6.31 23.45 -4.40
CA SER A 179 -6.87 22.10 -4.61
C SER A 179 -7.62 21.97 -5.94
N THR A 180 -7.30 20.95 -6.73
CA THR A 180 -8.01 20.61 -7.96
C THR A 180 -9.35 19.93 -7.65
N LYS A 181 -10.40 20.29 -8.42
CA LYS A 181 -11.75 19.69 -8.33
C LYS A 181 -12.06 18.70 -9.45
N GLU A 182 -11.16 18.56 -10.41
CA GLU A 182 -11.32 17.64 -11.53
C GLU A 182 -11.30 16.19 -11.06
N SER A 183 -12.32 15.43 -11.46
CA SER A 183 -12.53 14.04 -11.06
C SER A 183 -11.39 13.12 -11.49
N VAL A 184 -10.78 13.37 -12.66
CA VAL A 184 -9.69 12.54 -13.21
C VAL A 184 -8.43 12.64 -12.34
N ASN A 185 -8.00 13.86 -11.99
CA ASN A 185 -6.82 14.07 -11.15
C ASN A 185 -7.03 13.51 -9.75
N ILE A 186 -8.26 13.60 -9.23
CA ILE A 186 -8.64 12.96 -7.98
C ILE A 186 -8.49 11.44 -8.09
N ALA A 187 -9.02 10.82 -9.15
CA ALA A 187 -8.91 9.36 -9.37
C ALA A 187 -7.46 8.87 -9.49
N LEU A 188 -6.60 9.59 -10.20
CA LEU A 188 -5.17 9.27 -10.30
C LEU A 188 -4.43 9.40 -8.95
N ALA A 189 -4.80 10.38 -8.13
CA ALA A 189 -4.29 10.48 -6.77
C ALA A 189 -4.74 9.27 -5.92
N PHE A 190 -6.02 8.84 -6.05
CA PHE A 190 -6.51 7.62 -5.40
C PHE A 190 -5.71 6.38 -5.81
N TYR A 191 -5.31 6.24 -7.07
CA TYR A 191 -4.46 5.15 -7.54
C TYR A 191 -3.10 5.13 -6.85
N SER A 192 -2.46 6.30 -6.74
CA SER A 192 -1.16 6.42 -6.07
C SER A 192 -1.25 6.10 -4.58
N ILE A 193 -2.31 6.55 -3.91
CA ILE A 193 -2.52 6.25 -2.48
C ILE A 193 -2.86 4.77 -2.27
N ASN A 194 -3.74 4.20 -3.11
CA ASN A 194 -4.10 2.77 -2.99
C ASN A 194 -2.86 1.88 -3.16
N TYR A 195 -1.95 2.24 -4.08
CA TYR A 195 -0.65 1.57 -4.20
C TYR A 195 0.14 1.57 -2.89
N SER A 196 0.19 2.69 -2.16
CA SER A 196 0.92 2.79 -0.89
C SER A 196 0.37 1.86 0.21
N TYR A 197 -0.91 1.50 0.13
CA TYR A 197 -1.58 0.57 1.05
C TYR A 197 -1.67 -0.86 0.49
N ALA A 198 -1.18 -1.11 -0.73
CA ALA A 198 -1.27 -2.41 -1.37
C ALA A 198 -0.58 -3.52 -0.55
N GLY A 199 -1.11 -4.74 -0.62
CA GLY A 199 -0.56 -5.92 0.05
C GLY A 199 -1.22 -6.30 1.37
N TRP A 200 -2.22 -5.53 1.83
CA TRP A 200 -3.04 -5.89 2.99
C TRP A 200 -3.71 -7.26 2.86
N SER A 201 -4.04 -7.69 1.64
CA SER A 201 -4.64 -8.99 1.34
C SER A 201 -3.66 -10.17 1.46
N ASN A 202 -2.35 -9.92 1.36
CA ASN A 202 -1.33 -10.98 1.42
C ASN A 202 -1.25 -11.64 2.80
N VAL A 203 -1.60 -10.94 3.87
CA VAL A 203 -1.63 -11.48 5.24
C VAL A 203 -2.55 -12.70 5.33
N PHE A 204 -3.61 -12.73 4.52
CA PHE A 204 -4.52 -13.86 4.50
C PHE A 204 -3.91 -15.09 3.81
N THR A 205 -2.92 -14.96 2.92
CA THR A 205 -2.34 -16.12 2.21
C THR A 205 -1.76 -17.19 3.13
N ILE A 206 -1.26 -16.80 4.31
CA ILE A 206 -0.72 -17.68 5.34
C ILE A 206 -1.77 -18.17 6.34
N PHE A 207 -3.06 -18.14 5.97
CA PHE A 207 -4.15 -18.51 6.88
C PHE A 207 -3.99 -19.89 7.51
N GLU A 208 -3.47 -20.86 6.75
CA GLU A 208 -3.26 -22.24 7.23
C GLU A 208 -2.03 -22.37 8.15
N GLU A 209 -1.11 -21.41 8.13
CA GLU A 209 0.15 -21.45 8.88
C GLU A 209 0.06 -20.71 10.23
N VAL A 210 -0.97 -19.87 10.42
CA VAL A 210 -1.13 -19.02 11.61
C VAL A 210 -1.92 -19.74 12.71
N LYS A 211 -1.38 -19.75 13.93
CA LYS A 211 -2.10 -20.21 15.13
C LYS A 211 -3.34 -19.34 15.35
N ASN A 212 -4.51 -19.94 15.57
CA ASN A 212 -5.79 -19.24 15.76
C ASN A 212 -6.06 -18.19 14.67
N PRO A 213 -6.16 -18.60 13.39
CA PRO A 213 -6.14 -17.68 12.24
C PRO A 213 -7.31 -16.69 12.25
N LYS A 214 -8.50 -17.11 12.71
CA LYS A 214 -9.70 -16.25 12.78
C LYS A 214 -9.48 -14.98 13.61
N ARG A 215 -8.88 -15.11 14.79
CA ARG A 215 -8.64 -13.99 15.71
C ARG A 215 -7.37 -13.23 15.32
N ASN A 216 -6.27 -13.96 15.10
CA ASN A 216 -4.96 -13.35 14.91
C ASN A 216 -4.86 -12.62 13.58
N LEU A 217 -5.42 -13.14 12.48
CA LEU A 217 -5.36 -12.44 11.19
C LEU A 217 -6.23 -11.19 11.19
N LEU A 218 -7.39 -11.24 11.85
CA LEU A 218 -8.28 -10.08 11.98
C LEU A 218 -7.61 -8.98 12.83
N ALA A 219 -7.05 -9.35 13.98
CA ALA A 219 -6.32 -8.44 14.84
C ALA A 219 -5.10 -7.83 14.14
N CYS A 220 -4.26 -8.66 13.52
CA CYS A 220 -3.06 -8.20 12.80
C CYS A 220 -3.42 -7.30 11.61
N SER A 221 -4.46 -7.64 10.84
CA SER A 221 -4.88 -6.83 9.69
C SER A 221 -5.48 -5.50 10.13
N GLY A 222 -6.40 -5.50 11.11
CA GLY A 222 -7.04 -4.28 11.61
C GLY A 222 -6.06 -3.32 12.29
N VAL A 223 -5.28 -3.83 13.26
CA VAL A 223 -4.27 -3.01 13.98
C VAL A 223 -3.16 -2.58 13.02
N GLY A 224 -2.70 -3.47 12.15
CA GLY A 224 -1.66 -3.18 11.16
C GLY A 224 -2.04 -2.05 10.22
N ILE A 225 -3.25 -2.09 9.63
CA ILE A 225 -3.73 -1.03 8.74
C ILE A 225 -3.83 0.30 9.50
N LEU A 226 -4.36 0.30 10.73
CA LEU A 226 -4.48 1.51 11.54
C LEU A 226 -3.13 2.14 11.85
N VAL A 227 -2.15 1.33 12.30
CA VAL A 227 -0.79 1.79 12.60
C VAL A 227 -0.12 2.38 11.36
N VAL A 228 -0.21 1.69 10.22
CA VAL A 228 0.35 2.17 8.94
C VAL A 228 -0.31 3.49 8.54
N THR A 229 -1.63 3.61 8.69
CA THR A 229 -2.34 4.86 8.40
C THR A 229 -1.84 6.02 9.25
N VAL A 230 -1.70 5.83 10.56
CA VAL A 230 -1.21 6.88 11.46
C VAL A 230 0.22 7.29 11.06
N LEU A 231 1.10 6.32 10.81
CA LEU A 231 2.47 6.60 10.37
C LEU A 231 2.53 7.35 9.03
N TYR A 232 1.71 6.96 8.06
CA TYR A 232 1.68 7.63 6.75
C TYR A 232 1.14 9.05 6.85
N ILE A 233 0.09 9.29 7.64
CA ILE A 233 -0.43 10.65 7.87
C ILE A 233 0.65 11.49 8.56
N MET A 234 1.27 10.97 9.61
CA MET A 234 2.33 11.68 10.34
C MET A 234 3.56 11.97 9.47
N ALA A 235 3.96 11.04 8.60
CA ALA A 235 5.07 11.26 7.66
C ALA A 235 4.73 12.35 6.63
N ASN A 236 3.52 12.36 6.09
CA ASN A 236 3.09 13.42 5.16
C ASN A 236 3.02 14.80 5.83
N ILE A 237 2.55 14.86 7.09
CA ILE A 237 2.60 16.09 7.88
C ILE A 237 4.06 16.52 8.05
N SER A 238 4.97 15.60 8.38
CA SER A 238 6.40 15.88 8.50
C SER A 238 7.00 16.47 7.21
N PHE A 239 6.69 15.89 6.04
CA PHE A 239 7.16 16.44 4.76
C PHE A 239 6.67 17.86 4.52
N LEU A 240 5.38 18.13 4.75
CA LEU A 240 4.78 19.45 4.58
C LEU A 240 5.28 20.50 5.59
N THR A 241 5.88 20.09 6.71
CA THR A 241 6.45 21.05 7.68
C THR A 241 7.81 21.59 7.24
N VAL A 242 8.52 20.84 6.39
CA VAL A 242 9.91 21.13 6.02
C VAL A 242 10.02 21.58 4.58
N LEU A 243 9.30 20.93 3.67
CA LEU A 243 9.37 21.18 2.23
C LEU A 243 8.17 21.97 1.75
N SER A 244 8.39 22.86 0.78
CA SER A 244 7.31 23.53 0.07
C SER A 244 6.60 22.59 -0.90
N ARG A 245 5.34 22.88 -1.22
CA ARG A 245 4.55 22.11 -2.19
C ARG A 245 5.21 22.03 -3.57
N LYS A 246 5.90 23.09 -3.99
CA LYS A 246 6.61 23.13 -5.28
C LYS A 246 7.80 22.18 -5.27
N GLU A 247 8.60 22.18 -4.20
CA GLU A 247 9.74 21.27 -4.05
C GLU A 247 9.29 19.81 -4.06
N MET A 248 8.21 19.48 -3.34
CA MET A 248 7.65 18.12 -3.33
C MET A 248 7.20 17.65 -4.72
N MET A 249 6.65 18.54 -5.55
CA MET A 249 6.18 18.20 -6.90
C MET A 249 7.32 18.06 -7.91
N THR A 250 8.45 18.73 -7.69
CA THR A 250 9.64 18.64 -8.56
C THR A 250 10.63 17.56 -8.11
N SER A 251 10.52 17.14 -6.86
CA SER A 251 11.41 16.13 -6.28
C SER A 251 11.11 14.74 -6.82
N SER A 252 12.17 14.03 -7.22
CA SER A 252 12.09 12.59 -7.47
C SER A 252 12.13 11.75 -6.18
N ALA A 253 12.54 12.35 -5.05
CA ALA A 253 12.87 11.65 -3.81
C ALA A 253 12.56 12.52 -2.57
N VAL A 254 11.27 12.76 -2.31
CA VAL A 254 10.78 13.66 -1.23
C VAL A 254 11.40 13.38 0.14
N ALA A 255 11.57 12.11 0.51
CA ALA A 255 12.13 11.73 1.81
C ALA A 255 13.63 12.05 1.94
N VAL A 256 14.36 12.09 0.83
CA VAL A 256 15.79 12.43 0.80
C VAL A 256 15.96 13.94 0.93
N ASP A 257 15.18 14.72 0.17
CA ASP A 257 15.18 16.18 0.27
C ASP A 257 14.80 16.63 1.69
N TRP A 258 13.82 15.95 2.30
CA TRP A 258 13.47 16.17 3.71
C TRP A 258 14.66 15.88 4.64
N ALA A 259 15.39 14.78 4.38
CA ALA A 259 16.53 14.39 5.20
C ALA A 259 17.71 15.35 5.03
N ASP A 260 17.93 15.92 3.84
CA ASP A 260 18.95 16.94 3.61
C ASP A 260 18.70 18.20 4.46
N VAL A 261 17.43 18.62 4.57
CA VAL A 261 17.06 19.81 5.37
C VAL A 261 17.07 19.50 6.88
N VAL A 262 16.59 18.33 7.30
CA VAL A 262 16.43 18.01 8.74
C VAL A 262 17.69 17.43 9.35
N LEU A 263 18.31 16.45 8.69
CA LEU A 263 19.44 15.67 9.19
C LEU A 263 20.80 16.19 8.68
N GLY A 264 20.81 16.99 7.60
CA GLY A 264 22.03 17.53 7.01
C GLY A 264 22.97 16.40 6.58
N SER A 265 24.14 16.33 7.22
CA SER A 265 25.18 15.31 6.90
C SER A 265 24.72 13.85 7.03
N ALA A 266 23.67 13.57 7.79
CA ALA A 266 23.12 12.23 7.94
C ALA A 266 22.03 11.86 6.91
N SER A 267 21.81 12.68 5.87
CA SER A 267 20.83 12.38 4.81
C SER A 267 21.16 11.11 4.01
N ILE A 268 22.45 10.79 3.88
CA ILE A 268 22.95 9.54 3.28
C ILE A 268 22.37 8.31 3.99
N THR A 269 22.22 8.37 5.31
CA THR A 269 21.63 7.26 6.09
C THR A 269 20.16 7.04 5.73
N MET A 270 19.40 8.11 5.50
CA MET A 270 18.00 8.01 5.05
C MET A 270 17.93 7.41 3.65
N LEU A 271 18.79 7.86 2.73
CA LEU A 271 18.86 7.33 1.38
C LEU A 271 19.16 5.82 1.36
N LEU A 272 20.14 5.39 2.16
CA LEU A 272 20.46 3.97 2.33
C LEU A 272 19.29 3.18 2.95
N ALA A 273 18.61 3.74 3.95
CA ALA A 273 17.45 3.09 4.56
C ALA A 273 16.31 2.90 3.56
N ILE A 274 16.07 3.86 2.67
CA ILE A 274 15.06 3.76 1.60
C ILE A 274 15.49 2.72 0.55
N ALA A 275 16.76 2.66 0.17
CA ALA A 275 17.25 1.63 -0.74
C ALA A 275 17.12 0.22 -0.13
N VAL A 276 17.48 0.03 1.13
CA VAL A 276 17.26 -1.24 1.84
C VAL A 276 15.76 -1.57 1.96
N SER A 277 14.92 -0.54 2.07
CA SER A 277 13.48 -0.68 2.10
C SER A 277 12.92 -1.26 0.78
N THR A 278 13.28 -0.65 -0.35
CA THR A 278 12.81 -1.10 -1.66
C THR A 278 13.35 -2.49 -2.01
N PHE A 279 14.59 -2.79 -1.63
CA PHE A 279 15.17 -4.14 -1.73
C PHE A 279 14.34 -5.18 -0.95
N GLY A 280 14.03 -4.90 0.33
CA GLY A 280 13.22 -5.79 1.15
C GLY A 280 11.78 -5.96 0.66
N ALA A 281 11.21 -4.92 0.03
CA ALA A 281 9.88 -5.00 -0.60
C ALA A 281 9.91 -5.95 -1.80
N ALA A 282 10.87 -5.78 -2.71
CA ALA A 282 11.05 -6.66 -3.86
C ALA A 282 11.31 -8.12 -3.44
N ALA A 283 12.13 -8.33 -2.40
CA ALA A 283 12.40 -9.65 -1.83
C ALA A 283 11.11 -10.33 -1.33
N SER A 284 10.30 -9.60 -0.55
CA SER A 284 9.01 -10.10 -0.05
C SER A 284 8.05 -10.43 -1.19
N SER A 285 7.95 -9.57 -2.20
CA SER A 285 7.05 -9.78 -3.35
C SER A 285 7.47 -10.99 -4.17
N LEU A 286 8.77 -11.21 -4.38
CA LEU A 286 9.27 -12.39 -5.07
C LEU A 286 8.97 -13.68 -4.29
N PHE A 287 9.16 -13.65 -2.97
CA PHE A 287 8.92 -14.79 -2.08
C PHE A 287 7.45 -15.19 -1.96
N THR A 288 6.54 -14.22 -1.85
CA THR A 288 5.08 -14.50 -1.84
C THR A 288 4.62 -14.87 -3.25
N GLY A 289 5.11 -14.17 -4.27
CA GLY A 289 4.78 -14.40 -5.68
C GLY A 289 5.10 -15.81 -6.17
N SER A 290 6.30 -16.30 -5.86
CA SER A 290 6.72 -17.65 -6.24
C SER A 290 5.84 -18.74 -5.62
N ARG A 291 5.32 -18.53 -4.40
CA ARG A 291 4.39 -19.48 -3.76
C ARG A 291 3.03 -19.51 -4.43
N ILE A 292 2.51 -18.35 -4.82
CA ILE A 292 1.24 -18.26 -5.55
C ILE A 292 1.35 -19.05 -6.87
N ILE A 293 2.44 -18.86 -7.61
CA ILE A 293 2.69 -19.56 -8.87
C ILE A 293 2.93 -21.06 -8.65
N PHE A 294 3.67 -21.43 -7.59
CA PHE A 294 3.88 -22.83 -7.24
C PHE A 294 2.57 -23.56 -6.94
N ALA A 295 1.70 -22.95 -6.11
CA ALA A 295 0.37 -23.48 -5.81
C ALA A 295 -0.50 -23.56 -7.09
N ALA A 296 -0.43 -22.55 -7.96
CA ALA A 296 -1.12 -22.53 -9.25
C ALA A 296 -0.71 -23.68 -10.17
N GLY A 297 0.59 -24.00 -10.21
CA GLY A 297 1.12 -25.12 -10.99
C GLY A 297 0.66 -26.47 -10.43
N ARG A 298 0.61 -26.62 -9.10
CA ARG A 298 0.13 -27.83 -8.43
C ARG A 298 -1.35 -28.10 -8.71
N ASP A 299 -2.16 -27.05 -8.77
CA ASP A 299 -3.60 -27.16 -8.99
C ASP A 299 -3.96 -27.24 -10.49
N ASN A 300 -2.97 -27.47 -11.37
CA ASN A 300 -3.09 -27.54 -12.84
C ASN A 300 -3.73 -26.29 -13.48
N VAL A 301 -3.67 -25.15 -12.78
CA VAL A 301 -4.14 -23.85 -13.28
C VAL A 301 -3.06 -23.19 -14.14
N MET A 302 -1.79 -23.46 -13.81
CA MET A 302 -0.62 -23.10 -14.58
C MET A 302 0.16 -24.37 -15.01
N PRO A 303 1.09 -24.26 -15.98
CA PRO A 303 1.92 -25.39 -16.37
C PRO A 303 2.60 -26.08 -15.19
N GLU A 304 2.56 -27.42 -15.18
CA GLU A 304 3.00 -28.26 -14.06
C GLU A 304 4.47 -28.02 -13.66
N TRP A 305 5.34 -27.70 -14.61
CA TRP A 305 6.77 -27.45 -14.37
C TRP A 305 7.03 -26.26 -13.42
N LEU A 306 6.07 -25.36 -13.23
CA LEU A 306 6.15 -24.26 -12.26
C LEU A 306 5.99 -24.73 -10.80
N SER A 307 5.50 -25.95 -10.60
CA SER A 307 5.35 -26.60 -9.29
C SER A 307 6.53 -27.47 -8.88
N PHE A 308 7.64 -27.44 -9.62
CA PHE A 308 8.84 -28.21 -9.26
C PHE A 308 9.67 -27.52 -8.19
N LEU A 309 10.17 -28.31 -7.24
CA LEU A 309 11.09 -27.87 -6.17
C LEU A 309 12.51 -28.35 -6.47
N HIS A 310 13.50 -27.54 -6.08
CA HIS A 310 14.89 -27.97 -6.10
C HIS A 310 15.17 -29.01 -5.01
N VAL A 311 15.87 -30.09 -5.36
CA VAL A 311 16.09 -31.27 -4.49
C VAL A 311 16.81 -30.91 -3.18
N ASN A 312 17.83 -30.06 -3.24
CA ASN A 312 18.67 -29.77 -2.08
C ASN A 312 18.13 -28.62 -1.20
N ASN A 313 17.52 -27.61 -1.81
CA ASN A 313 17.15 -26.37 -1.12
C ASN A 313 15.64 -26.25 -0.87
N LEU A 314 14.83 -27.16 -1.43
CA LEU A 314 13.37 -27.14 -1.40
C LEU A 314 12.77 -25.79 -1.86
N SER A 315 13.50 -25.04 -2.69
CA SER A 315 13.09 -23.75 -3.24
C SER A 315 12.37 -23.95 -4.59
N PRO A 316 11.28 -23.20 -4.87
CA PRO A 316 10.54 -23.28 -6.13
C PRO A 316 11.26 -22.50 -7.24
N VAL A 317 12.41 -23.01 -7.68
CA VAL A 317 13.29 -22.34 -8.66
C VAL A 317 12.56 -21.94 -9.95
N PRO A 318 11.76 -22.80 -10.61
CA PRO A 318 11.08 -22.40 -11.85
C PRO A 318 10.08 -21.27 -11.68
N ALA A 319 9.34 -21.25 -10.56
CA ALA A 319 8.42 -20.15 -10.24
C ALA A 319 9.15 -18.83 -9.97
N ILE A 320 10.30 -18.89 -9.29
CA ILE A 320 11.17 -17.72 -9.05
C ILE A 320 11.70 -17.18 -10.38
N LEU A 321 12.19 -18.06 -11.25
CA LEU A 321 12.67 -17.69 -12.58
C LEU A 321 11.57 -17.05 -13.43
N PHE A 322 10.39 -17.66 -13.49
CA PHE A 322 9.24 -17.13 -14.22
C PHE A 322 8.86 -15.73 -13.74
N THR A 323 8.71 -15.54 -12.42
CA THR A 323 8.36 -14.24 -11.83
C THR A 323 9.44 -13.18 -12.10
N GLY A 324 10.71 -13.56 -11.93
CA GLY A 324 11.84 -12.65 -12.12
C GLY A 324 12.02 -12.22 -13.57
N ILE A 325 11.86 -13.14 -14.53
CA ILE A 325 11.92 -12.82 -15.96
C ILE A 325 10.80 -11.84 -16.34
N LEU A 326 9.57 -12.08 -15.87
CA LEU A 326 8.47 -11.14 -16.10
C LEU A 326 8.76 -9.77 -15.47
N ALA A 327 9.32 -9.74 -14.26
CA ALA A 327 9.67 -8.47 -13.61
C ALA A 327 10.72 -7.69 -14.42
N ILE A 328 11.72 -8.37 -15.00
CA ILE A 328 12.70 -7.76 -15.91
C ILE A 328 12.03 -7.18 -17.15
N ILE A 329 11.04 -7.89 -17.74
CA ILE A 329 10.27 -7.37 -18.88
C ILE A 329 9.53 -6.08 -18.51
N PHE A 330 8.93 -6.01 -17.32
CA PHE A 330 8.24 -4.80 -16.83
C PHE A 330 9.17 -3.62 -16.53
N VAL A 331 10.48 -3.83 -16.40
CA VAL A 331 11.47 -2.73 -16.26
C VAL A 331 11.71 -2.01 -17.59
N ILE A 332 11.52 -2.67 -18.74
CA ILE A 332 11.84 -2.12 -20.08
C ILE A 332 11.03 -0.84 -20.42
N PRO A 333 9.68 -0.80 -20.23
CA PRO A 333 8.84 0.35 -20.57
C PRO A 333 9.10 1.60 -19.71
N GLY A 334 9.80 1.46 -18.58
CA GLY A 334 10.66 2.53 -18.04
C GLY A 334 10.03 3.71 -17.28
N GLY A 335 8.86 3.60 -16.67
CA GLY A 335 8.35 4.66 -15.79
C GLY A 335 7.58 4.14 -14.59
N ILE A 336 8.05 4.45 -13.37
CA ILE A 336 7.39 4.02 -12.12
C ILE A 336 5.91 4.39 -12.11
N GLY A 337 5.57 5.65 -12.42
CA GLY A 337 4.19 6.12 -12.47
C GLY A 337 3.34 5.40 -13.53
N ASN A 338 3.91 5.09 -14.69
CA ASN A 338 3.21 4.37 -15.76
C ASN A 338 2.92 2.93 -15.35
N ILE A 339 3.88 2.25 -14.71
CA ILE A 339 3.69 0.87 -14.24
C ILE A 339 2.67 0.85 -13.10
N ILE A 340 2.69 1.82 -12.18
CA ILE A 340 1.67 1.95 -11.13
C ILE A 340 0.28 2.12 -11.75
N ASN A 341 0.11 3.06 -12.68
CA ASN A 341 -1.18 3.30 -13.34
C ASN A 341 -1.68 2.06 -14.10
N PHE A 342 -0.77 1.34 -14.78
CA PHE A 342 -1.09 0.09 -15.46
C PHE A 342 -1.50 -1.01 -14.50
N LEU A 343 -0.83 -1.15 -13.34
CA LEU A 343 -1.13 -2.17 -12.35
C LEU A 343 -2.41 -1.89 -11.55
N MET A 344 -2.70 -0.62 -11.26
CA MET A 344 -3.86 -0.25 -10.44
C MET A 344 -5.17 -0.69 -11.09
N PHE A 345 -5.29 -0.57 -12.41
CA PHE A 345 -6.52 -0.95 -13.11
C PHE A 345 -6.93 -2.42 -12.89
N PRO A 346 -6.10 -3.43 -13.24
CA PRO A 346 -6.45 -4.84 -12.98
C PRO A 346 -6.57 -5.13 -11.48
N MET A 347 -5.73 -4.54 -10.63
CA MET A 347 -5.80 -4.77 -9.18
C MET A 347 -7.16 -4.35 -8.60
N ASN A 348 -7.63 -3.14 -8.91
CA ASN A 348 -8.92 -2.64 -8.44
C ASN A 348 -10.11 -3.47 -8.97
N ILE A 349 -10.05 -3.96 -10.22
CA ILE A 349 -11.09 -4.83 -10.78
C ILE A 349 -11.16 -6.16 -10.03
N LEU A 350 -10.00 -6.77 -9.75
CA LEU A 350 -9.93 -8.04 -9.03
C LEU A 350 -10.40 -7.88 -7.57
N ASP A 351 -10.04 -6.77 -6.91
CA ASP A 351 -10.52 -6.45 -5.57
C ASP A 351 -12.04 -6.21 -5.56
N PHE A 352 -12.58 -5.51 -6.57
CA PHE A 352 -14.02 -5.33 -6.74
C PHE A 352 -14.76 -6.66 -6.96
N LEU A 353 -14.21 -7.55 -7.80
CA LEU A 353 -14.80 -8.86 -8.01
C LEU A 353 -14.78 -9.69 -6.72
N SER A 354 -13.68 -9.62 -5.97
CA SER A 354 -13.51 -10.34 -4.71
C SER A 354 -14.46 -9.85 -3.62
N THR A 355 -14.70 -8.54 -3.52
CA THR A 355 -15.71 -7.98 -2.59
C THR A 355 -17.13 -8.38 -2.98
N THR A 356 -17.42 -8.54 -4.28
CA THR A 356 -18.73 -9.00 -4.76
C THR A 356 -19.04 -10.43 -4.32
N VAL A 357 -18.01 -11.30 -4.20
CA VAL A 357 -18.17 -12.68 -3.70
C VAL A 357 -18.83 -12.69 -2.32
N LEU A 358 -18.53 -11.72 -1.45
CA LEU A 358 -19.14 -11.65 -0.13
C LEU A 358 -20.66 -11.57 -0.24
N PHE A 359 -21.16 -10.62 -1.02
CA PHE A 359 -22.60 -10.42 -1.21
C PHE A 359 -23.29 -11.64 -1.84
N VAL A 360 -22.60 -12.34 -2.75
CA VAL A 360 -23.11 -13.59 -3.32
C VAL A 360 -23.15 -14.71 -2.28
N PHE A 361 -22.07 -14.91 -1.51
CA PHE A 361 -22.04 -15.89 -0.42
C PHE A 361 -23.04 -15.59 0.69
N ARG A 362 -23.38 -14.31 0.90
CA ARG A 362 -24.49 -13.93 1.79
C ARG A 362 -25.81 -14.56 1.36
N LYS A 363 -26.05 -14.66 0.05
CA LYS A 363 -27.26 -15.27 -0.53
C LYS A 363 -27.16 -16.78 -0.72
N THR A 364 -26.02 -17.31 -1.19
CA THR A 364 -25.88 -18.73 -1.56
C THR A 364 -25.49 -19.63 -0.39
N LYS A 365 -24.72 -19.14 0.58
CA LYS A 365 -24.27 -19.87 1.77
C LYS A 365 -24.71 -19.15 3.06
N PRO A 366 -26.02 -18.99 3.32
CA PRO A 366 -26.53 -18.23 4.46
C PRO A 366 -26.19 -18.87 5.81
N ASN A 367 -26.09 -20.20 5.89
CA ASN A 367 -25.86 -20.95 7.12
C ASN A 367 -24.38 -21.19 7.45
N ALA A 368 -23.45 -20.73 6.60
CA ALA A 368 -22.03 -20.87 6.89
C ALA A 368 -21.63 -20.13 8.19
N PRO A 369 -20.67 -20.67 8.96
CA PRO A 369 -20.16 -20.00 10.15
C PRO A 369 -19.41 -18.74 9.70
N ARG A 370 -19.89 -17.56 10.13
CA ARG A 370 -19.25 -16.27 9.84
C ARG A 370 -18.79 -15.64 11.13
N ILE A 371 -17.63 -14.99 11.10
CA ILE A 371 -17.13 -14.21 12.25
C ILE A 371 -17.99 -12.96 12.49
N ILE A 372 -18.54 -12.38 11.41
CA ILE A 372 -19.35 -11.15 11.45
C ILE A 372 -20.74 -11.52 10.96
N LYS A 373 -21.64 -11.99 11.84
CA LYS A 373 -23.01 -12.37 11.44
C LYS A 373 -24.10 -11.50 12.06
N ASN A 374 -23.93 -11.01 13.29
CA ASN A 374 -24.94 -10.20 13.99
C ASN A 374 -24.28 -9.05 14.77
N GLU A 375 -24.97 -7.92 14.96
CA GLU A 375 -24.54 -6.83 15.86
C GLU A 375 -24.34 -7.32 17.32
N ASP A 376 -25.04 -8.39 17.71
CA ASP A 376 -24.96 -9.00 19.06
C ASP A 376 -23.80 -10.00 19.23
N ASP A 377 -23.33 -10.62 18.14
CA ASP A 377 -22.18 -11.55 18.09
C ASP A 377 -20.97 -10.95 17.34
N ALA A 378 -21.02 -9.64 17.04
CA ALA A 378 -19.93 -8.96 16.36
C ALA A 378 -18.70 -9.07 17.26
N PHE A 379 -17.64 -9.69 16.74
CA PHE A 379 -16.33 -9.75 17.37
C PHE A 379 -15.99 -8.37 17.92
N LYS A 380 -16.10 -8.18 19.24
CA LYS A 380 -15.97 -6.85 19.82
C LYS A 380 -14.51 -6.46 19.66
N ILE A 381 -14.24 -5.21 19.31
CA ILE A 381 -12.87 -4.70 19.27
C ILE A 381 -12.18 -4.90 20.63
N SER A 382 -12.93 -4.98 21.73
CA SER A 382 -12.43 -5.38 23.05
C SER A 382 -11.79 -6.76 23.08
N ASP A 383 -12.29 -7.71 22.29
CA ASP A 383 -11.83 -9.10 22.27
C ASP A 383 -10.52 -9.25 21.48
N ILE A 384 -10.09 -8.19 20.76
CA ILE A 384 -8.75 -8.11 20.18
C ILE A 384 -7.70 -7.99 21.29
N PHE A 385 -8.02 -7.22 22.34
CA PHE A 385 -7.09 -6.86 23.43
C PHE A 385 -7.22 -7.71 24.70
N ALA A 386 -8.19 -8.63 24.77
CA ALA A 386 -8.42 -9.56 25.90
C ALA A 386 -7.79 -10.93 25.66
#